data_AF-A0A643F5S7-F1
#
_entry.id   AF-A0A643F5S7-F1
#
_cell.length_a   1.000
_cell.length_b   1.000
_cell.length_c   1.000
_cell.angle_alpha   90.00
_cell.angle_beta   90.00
_cell.angle_gamma   90.00
#
_symmetry.space_group_name_H-M   'P 1'
#
loop_
_entity.id
_entity.type
_entity.pdbx_description
1 polymer ?
#
loop_
_entity_poly.entity_id
_entity_poly.type
_entity_poly.pdbx_seq_one_letter_code
_entity_poly.pdbx_strand_id
1 'polypeptide(L)'
;MHDTPSPDDRGLFAPGRASASVGALALISLLAFEALAVATAMPAVADALGGLSLYALSFGGMVATSALGMVWAGPLCDRRGPWRATVLGLVFFTAGLLLAGGAGSMAGVAAGRVVQGLGSGLLGVALYVGMGRVVPPALHPRLFALFAAAWVLPGLVGPALAAALV
;
A
#
# COMPACT_ATOMS: atom_id res chain seq x y z
N MET A 1 -45.24 -3.20 5.51
CA MET A 1 -44.30 -2.84 4.44
C MET A 1 -42.89 -3.02 4.99
N HIS A 2 -42.38 -4.25 4.91
CA HIS A 2 -41.00 -4.59 5.25
C HIS A 2 -40.21 -4.49 3.96
N ASP A 3 -39.42 -3.43 3.78
CA ASP A 3 -38.42 -3.40 2.72
C ASP A 3 -37.34 -4.41 3.08
N THR A 4 -37.47 -5.63 2.54
CA THR A 4 -36.37 -6.60 2.54
C THR A 4 -35.28 -6.02 1.64
N PRO A 5 -34.06 -5.74 2.15
CA PRO A 5 -32.99 -5.20 1.34
C PRO A 5 -32.69 -6.14 0.17
N SER A 6 -32.56 -5.57 -1.02
CA SER A 6 -32.37 -6.30 -2.26
C SER A 6 -31.04 -7.10 -2.21
N PRO A 7 -30.92 -8.23 -2.93
CA PRO A 7 -29.69 -9.03 -2.94
C PRO A 7 -28.43 -8.22 -3.31
N ASP A 8 -28.60 -7.15 -4.11
CA ASP A 8 -27.54 -6.23 -4.52
C ASP A 8 -27.03 -5.31 -3.39
N ASP A 9 -27.85 -5.03 -2.37
CA ASP A 9 -27.44 -4.25 -1.19
C ASP A 9 -26.43 -4.98 -0.31
N ARG A 10 -26.18 -6.26 -0.57
CA ARG A 10 -25.24 -7.12 0.18
C ARG A 10 -23.88 -7.29 -0.49
N GLY A 11 -23.64 -6.79 -1.70
CA GLY A 11 -22.35 -6.93 -2.40
C GLY A 11 -21.26 -5.95 -1.93
N LEU A 12 -19.97 -6.33 -2.02
CA LEU A 12 -18.85 -5.42 -1.69
C LEU A 12 -18.85 -4.11 -2.51
N PHE A 13 -19.52 -4.12 -3.66
CA PHE A 13 -19.68 -2.97 -4.56
C PHE A 13 -21.11 -2.40 -4.57
N ALA A 14 -21.89 -2.63 -3.51
CA ALA A 14 -23.22 -2.05 -3.40
C ALA A 14 -23.19 -0.50 -3.38
N PRO A 15 -24.28 0.17 -3.83
CA PRO A 15 -24.42 1.62 -3.71
C PRO A 15 -24.13 2.09 -2.28
N GLY A 16 -23.22 3.05 -2.11
CA GLY A 16 -22.78 3.57 -0.80
C GLY A 16 -21.44 3.03 -0.27
N ARG A 17 -20.93 1.90 -0.78
CA ARG A 17 -19.60 1.38 -0.43
C ARG A 17 -18.71 1.00 -1.62
N ALA A 18 -19.26 1.03 -2.83
CA ALA A 18 -18.51 0.78 -4.05
C ALA A 18 -17.25 1.66 -4.17
N SER A 19 -17.36 2.96 -3.89
CA SER A 19 -16.22 3.89 -3.94
C SER A 19 -15.12 3.53 -2.94
N ALA A 20 -15.49 3.15 -1.72
CA ALA A 20 -14.55 2.71 -0.69
C ALA A 20 -13.85 1.39 -1.08
N SER A 21 -14.61 0.42 -1.59
CA SER A 21 -14.06 -0.87 -2.06
C SER A 21 -13.12 -0.70 -3.25
N VAL A 22 -13.49 0.11 -4.24
CA VAL A 22 -12.65 0.42 -5.41
C VAL A 22 -11.40 1.17 -4.97
N GLY A 23 -11.54 2.20 -4.13
CA GLY A 23 -10.40 2.96 -3.61
C GLY A 23 -9.43 2.10 -2.80
N ALA A 24 -9.94 1.24 -1.92
CA ALA A 24 -9.11 0.32 -1.14
C ALA A 24 -8.40 -0.70 -2.04
N LEU A 25 -9.09 -1.25 -3.03
CA LEU A 25 -8.50 -2.18 -3.99
C LEU A 25 -7.40 -1.50 -4.82
N ALA A 26 -7.66 -0.29 -5.32
CA ALA A 26 -6.67 0.49 -6.07
C ALA A 26 -5.44 0.80 -5.22
N LEU A 27 -5.61 1.21 -3.96
CA LEU A 27 -4.50 1.51 -3.06
C LEU A 27 -3.67 0.27 -2.71
N ILE A 28 -4.31 -0.89 -2.46
CA ILE A 28 -3.58 -2.14 -2.22
C ILE A 28 -2.83 -2.59 -3.48
N SER A 29 -3.47 -2.53 -4.66
CA SER A 29 -2.81 -2.87 -5.91
C SER A 29 -1.62 -1.95 -6.21
N LEU A 30 -1.74 -0.65 -5.89
CA LEU A 30 -0.63 0.30 -6.01
C LEU A 30 0.54 -0.06 -5.10
N LEU A 31 0.26 -0.39 -3.83
CA LEU A 31 1.29 -0.83 -2.87
C LEU A 31 1.98 -2.12 -3.35
N ALA A 32 1.21 -3.08 -3.85
CA ALA A 32 1.74 -4.34 -4.37
C ALA A 32 2.60 -4.10 -5.63
N PHE A 33 2.13 -3.26 -6.55
CA PHE A 33 2.88 -2.90 -7.76
C PHE A 33 4.21 -2.24 -7.41
N GLU A 34 4.21 -1.27 -6.51
CA GLU A 34 5.42 -0.58 -6.10
C GLU A 34 6.41 -1.54 -5.44
N ALA A 35 5.95 -2.40 -4.52
CA ALA A 35 6.82 -3.39 -3.87
C ALA A 35 7.49 -4.34 -4.88
N LEU A 36 6.74 -4.80 -5.87
CA LEU A 36 7.24 -5.71 -6.90
C LEU A 36 8.16 -5.01 -7.91
N ALA A 37 7.78 -3.82 -8.37
CA ALA A 37 8.59 -3.01 -9.28
C ALA A 37 9.92 -2.62 -8.64
N VAL A 38 9.92 -2.30 -7.35
CA VAL A 38 11.15 -2.01 -6.60
C VAL A 38 11.98 -3.28 -6.44
N ALA A 39 11.38 -4.42 -6.10
CA ALA A 39 12.12 -5.67 -5.97
C ALA A 39 12.88 -6.06 -7.25
N THR A 40 12.35 -5.70 -8.42
CA THR A 40 13.00 -5.97 -9.71
C THR A 40 13.96 -4.88 -10.17
N ALA A 41 13.62 -3.60 -10.01
CA ALA A 41 14.44 -2.49 -10.50
C ALA A 41 15.57 -2.08 -9.54
N MET A 42 15.39 -2.30 -8.23
CA MET A 42 16.33 -1.79 -7.22
C MET A 42 17.78 -2.30 -7.37
N PRO A 43 18.04 -3.57 -7.75
CA PRO A 43 19.41 -4.03 -7.98
C PRO A 43 20.13 -3.21 -9.07
N ALA A 44 19.46 -2.90 -10.18
CA ALA A 44 20.03 -2.09 -11.25
C ALA A 44 20.21 -0.62 -10.84
N VAL A 45 19.25 -0.07 -10.07
CA VAL A 45 19.40 1.28 -9.47
C VAL A 45 20.61 1.34 -8.53
N ALA A 46 20.81 0.31 -7.70
CA ALA A 46 21.94 0.24 -6.78
C ALA A 46 23.28 0.15 -7.53
N ASP A 47 23.32 -0.56 -8.66
CA ASP A 47 24.51 -0.66 -9.52
C ASP A 47 24.79 0.67 -10.23
N ALA A 48 23.77 1.28 -10.85
CA ALA A 48 23.87 2.56 -11.56
C ALA A 48 24.30 3.73 -10.65
N LEU A 49 23.92 3.69 -9.36
CA LEU A 49 24.29 4.69 -8.38
C LEU A 49 25.55 4.32 -7.57
N GLY A 50 26.22 3.21 -7.89
CA GLY A 50 27.43 2.75 -7.20
C GLY A 50 27.23 2.49 -5.70
N GLY A 51 26.02 2.11 -5.30
CA GLY A 51 25.54 2.16 -3.93
C GLY A 51 25.13 0.82 -3.30
N LEU A 52 25.66 -0.30 -3.80
CA LEU A 52 25.31 -1.66 -3.33
C LEU A 52 25.35 -1.83 -1.80
N SER A 53 26.24 -1.13 -1.09
CA SER A 53 26.31 -1.16 0.38
C SER A 53 25.04 -0.61 1.08
N LEU A 54 24.34 0.33 0.43
CA LEU A 54 23.10 0.94 0.92
C LEU A 54 21.83 0.20 0.44
N TYR A 55 21.97 -0.82 -0.40
CA TYR A 55 20.86 -1.65 -0.85
C TYR A 55 20.15 -2.32 0.32
N ALA A 56 20.92 -2.98 1.21
CA ALA A 56 20.38 -3.64 2.38
C ALA A 56 19.66 -2.66 3.33
N LEU A 57 20.21 -1.45 3.50
CA LEU A 57 19.58 -0.39 4.28
C LEU A 57 18.28 0.11 3.64
N SER A 58 18.25 0.23 2.31
CA SER A 58 17.08 0.70 1.58
C SER A 58 15.91 -0.28 1.69
N PHE A 59 16.19 -1.58 1.59
CA PHE A 59 15.18 -2.62 1.71
C PHE A 59 14.78 -2.85 3.19
N GLY A 60 15.78 -3.10 4.05
CA GLY A 60 15.56 -3.36 5.47
C GLY A 60 14.99 -2.17 6.23
N GLY A 61 15.46 -0.96 5.92
CA GLY A 61 14.97 0.28 6.53
C GLY A 61 13.51 0.55 6.18
N MET A 62 13.10 0.29 4.94
CA MET A 62 11.70 0.39 4.51
C MET A 62 10.81 -0.62 5.24
N VAL A 63 11.26 -1.88 5.37
CA VAL A 63 10.52 -2.90 6.14
C VAL A 63 10.42 -2.53 7.62
N ALA A 64 11.53 -2.09 8.24
CA ALA A 64 11.57 -1.69 9.64
C ALA A 64 10.66 -0.49 9.93
N THR A 65 10.70 0.53 9.08
CA THR A 65 9.82 1.70 9.23
C THR A 65 8.37 1.40 8.90
N SER A 66 8.09 0.46 8.00
CA SER A 66 6.72 -0.04 7.80
C SER A 66 6.15 -0.67 9.06
N ALA A 67 6.94 -1.46 9.79
CA ALA A 67 6.53 -1.98 11.09
C ALA A 67 6.18 -0.86 12.09
N LEU A 68 6.99 0.21 12.15
CA LEU A 68 6.69 1.39 12.97
C LEU A 68 5.40 2.08 12.52
N GLY A 69 5.20 2.24 11.21
CA GLY A 69 3.99 2.78 10.62
C GLY A 69 2.74 1.99 11.00
N MET A 70 2.81 0.66 10.97
CA MET A 70 1.72 -0.23 11.39
C MET A 70 1.37 -0.04 12.88
N VAL A 71 2.38 0.04 13.75
CA VAL A 71 2.18 0.26 15.18
C VAL A 71 1.50 1.61 15.45
N TRP A 72 1.88 2.66 14.73
CA TRP A 72 1.27 3.99 14.87
C TRP A 72 -0.14 4.06 14.26
N ALA A 73 -0.41 3.28 13.22
CA ALA A 73 -1.68 3.29 12.53
C ALA A 73 -2.85 2.84 13.42
N GLY A 74 -2.65 1.84 14.28
CA GLY A 74 -3.71 1.30 15.13
C GLY A 74 -4.36 2.36 16.02
N PRO A 75 -3.61 2.94 16.99
CA PRO A 75 -4.14 4.01 17.85
C PRO A 75 -4.65 5.23 17.07
N LEU A 76 -4.05 5.54 15.92
CA LEU A 76 -4.50 6.63 15.06
C LEU A 76 -5.87 6.32 14.44
N CYS A 77 -6.08 5.10 13.94
CA CYS A 77 -7.36 4.65 13.39
C CYS A 77 -8.45 4.61 14.45
N ASP A 78 -8.11 4.22 15.68
CA ASP A 78 -9.06 4.11 16.79
C ASP A 78 -9.48 5.48 17.31
N ARG A 79 -8.54 6.41 17.48
CA ARG A 79 -8.82 7.74 18.06
C ARG A 79 -9.32 8.75 17.04
N ARG A 80 -8.81 8.70 15.81
CA ARG A 80 -9.04 9.75 14.80
C ARG A 80 -9.76 9.23 13.55
N GLY A 81 -10.10 7.94 13.52
CA GLY A 81 -10.73 7.29 12.38
C GLY A 81 -9.72 6.82 11.33
N PRO A 82 -10.10 5.83 10.50
CA PRO A 82 -9.19 5.17 9.57
C PRO A 82 -8.84 6.08 8.38
N TRP A 83 -9.77 6.95 7.97
CA TRP A 83 -9.55 7.90 6.87
C TRP A 83 -8.32 8.78 7.08
N ARG A 84 -8.12 9.33 8.30
CA ARG A 84 -6.97 10.19 8.59
C ARG A 84 -5.65 9.41 8.53
N ALA A 85 -5.66 8.15 8.97
CA ALA A 85 -4.50 7.28 8.85
C ALA A 85 -4.20 6.94 7.38
N THR A 86 -5.23 6.70 6.56
CA THR A 86 -5.09 6.50 5.11
C THR A 86 -4.47 7.71 4.42
N VAL A 87 -4.98 8.92 4.70
CA VAL A 87 -4.45 10.16 4.09
C VAL A 87 -3.00 10.41 4.51
N LEU A 88 -2.68 10.28 5.80
CA LEU A 88 -1.30 10.45 6.27
C LEU A 88 -0.37 9.41 5.66
N GLY A 89 -0.81 8.14 5.61
CA GLY A 89 -0.05 7.08 4.95
C GLY A 89 0.22 7.37 3.49
N LEU A 90 -0.79 7.86 2.75
CA LEU A 90 -0.65 8.26 1.36
C LEU A 90 0.34 9.42 1.18
N VAL A 91 0.32 10.41 2.07
CA VAL A 91 1.27 11.53 2.05
C VAL A 91 2.71 11.03 2.24
N PHE A 92 2.96 10.20 3.26
CA PHE A 92 4.29 9.64 3.49
C PHE A 92 4.75 8.73 2.35
N PHE A 93 3.85 7.91 1.82
CA PHE A 93 4.14 7.00 0.73
C PHE A 93 4.52 7.76 -0.55
N THR A 94 3.72 8.76 -0.93
CA THR A 94 3.98 9.59 -2.12
C THR A 94 5.22 10.46 -1.94
N ALA A 95 5.42 11.05 -0.77
CA ALA A 95 6.64 11.81 -0.47
C ALA A 95 7.89 10.93 -0.59
N GLY A 96 7.85 9.72 -0.01
CA GLY A 96 8.95 8.76 -0.11
C GLY A 96 9.23 8.32 -1.55
N LEU A 97 8.17 8.09 -2.35
CA LEU A 97 8.31 7.75 -3.77
C LEU A 97 8.95 8.88 -4.59
N LEU A 98 8.54 10.13 -4.36
CA LEU A 98 9.13 11.31 -5.01
C LEU A 98 10.59 11.51 -4.61
N LEU A 99 10.92 11.32 -3.33
CA LEU A 99 12.29 11.40 -2.83
C LEU A 99 13.18 10.32 -3.45
N ALA A 100 12.70 9.07 -3.50
CA ALA A 100 13.48 7.97 -4.06
C ALA A 100 13.61 8.07 -5.59
N GLY A 101 12.53 8.41 -6.29
CA GLY A 101 12.53 8.54 -7.75
C GLY A 101 13.32 9.73 -8.28
N GLY A 102 13.43 10.81 -7.50
CA GLY A 102 14.25 11.98 -7.83
C GLY A 102 15.69 11.94 -7.32
N ALA A 103 16.10 10.85 -6.64
CA ALA A 103 17.41 10.78 -6.00
C ALA A 103 18.54 10.54 -7.02
N GLY A 104 19.55 11.42 -7.02
CA GLY A 104 20.80 11.23 -7.77
C GLY A 104 21.84 10.38 -7.03
N SER A 105 21.51 9.80 -5.88
CA SER A 105 22.42 8.98 -5.09
C SER A 105 21.67 7.91 -4.30
N MET A 106 22.33 6.79 -4.02
CA MET A 106 21.72 5.68 -3.30
C MET A 106 21.34 6.05 -1.85
N ALA A 107 22.02 7.02 -1.24
CA ALA A 107 21.64 7.56 0.06
C ALA A 107 20.28 8.29 0.00
N GLY A 108 20.02 9.04 -1.09
CA GLY A 108 18.73 9.66 -1.33
C GLY A 108 17.63 8.63 -1.55
N VAL A 109 17.92 7.57 -2.32
CA VAL A 109 17.02 6.43 -2.49
C VAL A 109 16.70 5.80 -1.13
N ALA A 110 17.71 5.46 -0.32
CA ALA A 110 17.53 4.87 1.01
C ALA A 110 16.67 5.76 1.93
N ALA A 111 16.91 7.07 1.93
CA ALA A 111 16.11 8.02 2.72
C ALA A 111 14.64 8.04 2.25
N GLY A 112 14.40 8.10 0.94
CA GLY A 112 13.05 8.00 0.37
C GLY A 112 12.35 6.71 0.76
N ARG A 113 13.06 5.58 0.74
CA ARG A 113 12.56 4.25 1.13
C ARG A 113 12.16 4.17 2.61
N VAL A 114 12.95 4.76 3.50
CA VAL A 114 12.64 4.86 4.94
C VAL A 114 11.38 5.70 5.17
N VAL A 115 11.24 6.83 4.49
CA VAL A 115 10.01 7.66 4.56
C VAL A 115 8.81 6.91 4.01
N GLN A 116 8.98 6.24 2.88
CA GLN A 116 7.93 5.48 2.21
C GLN A 116 7.44 4.30 3.06
N GLY A 117 8.34 3.63 3.79
CA GLY A 117 8.02 2.54 4.70
C GLY A 117 6.97 2.95 5.74
N LEU A 118 7.14 4.10 6.39
CA LEU A 118 6.15 4.66 7.32
C LEU A 118 4.76 4.79 6.67
N GLY A 119 4.71 5.31 5.45
CA GLY A 119 3.49 5.47 4.68
C GLY A 119 2.81 4.15 4.32
N SER A 120 3.61 3.16 3.91
CA SER A 120 3.16 1.81 3.60
C SER A 120 2.53 1.12 4.81
N GLY A 121 3.17 1.19 5.98
CA GLY A 121 2.63 0.63 7.22
C GLY A 121 1.33 1.30 7.67
N LEU A 122 1.26 2.63 7.56
CA LEU A 122 0.04 3.41 7.85
C LEU A 122 -1.12 3.00 6.93
N LEU A 123 -0.87 2.96 5.62
CA LEU A 123 -1.87 2.55 4.62
C LEU A 123 -2.33 1.11 4.85
N GLY A 124 -1.39 0.19 5.08
CA GLY A 124 -1.69 -1.23 5.29
C GLY A 124 -2.71 -1.43 6.41
N VAL A 125 -2.47 -0.88 7.60
CA VAL A 125 -3.41 -1.03 8.71
C VAL A 125 -4.70 -0.22 8.47
N ALA A 126 -4.59 1.02 8.00
CA ALA A 126 -5.74 1.90 7.83
C ALA A 126 -6.77 1.36 6.83
N LEU A 127 -6.32 0.71 5.75
CA LEU A 127 -7.19 0.12 4.74
C LEU A 127 -7.96 -1.07 5.30
N TYR A 128 -7.31 -1.95 6.06
CA TYR A 128 -7.97 -3.09 6.69
C TYR A 128 -8.96 -2.66 7.76
N VAL A 129 -8.59 -1.72 8.64
CA VAL A 129 -9.49 -1.17 9.67
C VAL A 129 -10.65 -0.39 9.03
N GLY A 130 -10.36 0.43 8.02
CA GLY A 130 -11.38 1.19 7.30
C GLY A 130 -12.41 0.31 6.63
N MET A 131 -11.96 -0.69 5.87
CA MET A 131 -12.87 -1.61 5.20
C MET A 131 -13.58 -2.54 6.19
N GLY A 132 -12.93 -2.96 7.28
CA GLY A 132 -13.57 -3.72 8.35
C GLY A 132 -14.74 -2.98 9.02
N ARG A 133 -14.69 -1.64 9.07
CA ARG A 133 -15.77 -0.79 9.59
C ARG A 133 -16.90 -0.53 8.57
N VAL A 134 -16.58 -0.48 7.28
CA VAL A 134 -17.57 -0.22 6.19
C VAL A 134 -18.27 -1.50 5.74
N VAL A 135 -17.56 -2.63 5.77
CA VAL A 135 -18.03 -3.91 5.23
C VAL A 135 -18.61 -4.77 6.36
N PRO A 136 -19.85 -5.30 6.21
CA PRO A 136 -20.43 -6.25 7.15
C PRO A 136 -19.53 -7.48 7.40
N PRO A 137 -19.47 -8.03 8.63
CA PRO A 137 -18.60 -9.18 8.97
C PRO A 137 -18.76 -10.40 8.06
N ALA A 138 -19.97 -10.67 7.58
CA ALA A 138 -20.26 -11.78 6.66
C ALA A 138 -19.50 -11.70 5.32
N LEU A 139 -19.00 -10.52 4.93
CA LEU A 139 -18.28 -10.29 3.69
C LEU A 139 -16.78 -10.11 3.88
N HIS A 140 -16.28 -10.13 5.12
CA HIS A 140 -14.83 -10.02 5.39
C HIS A 140 -14.01 -11.10 4.69
N PRO A 141 -14.44 -12.38 4.63
CA PRO A 141 -13.70 -13.39 3.86
C PRO A 141 -13.57 -13.04 2.38
N ARG A 142 -14.62 -12.49 1.76
CA ARG A 142 -14.60 -12.06 0.35
C ARG A 142 -13.73 -10.81 0.16
N LEU A 143 -13.77 -9.87 1.10
CA LEU A 143 -12.95 -8.67 1.08
C LEU A 143 -11.46 -9.03 1.14
N PHE A 144 -11.07 -9.89 2.08
CA PHE A 144 -9.66 -10.31 2.20
C PHE A 144 -9.22 -11.18 1.04
N ALA A 145 -10.11 -12.00 0.47
CA ALA A 145 -9.83 -12.70 -0.79
C ALA A 145 -9.59 -11.73 -1.95
N LEU A 146 -10.37 -10.66 -2.08
CA LEU A 146 -10.13 -9.61 -3.08
C LEU A 146 -8.83 -8.87 -2.83
N PHE A 147 -8.52 -8.53 -1.57
CA PHE A 147 -7.24 -7.91 -1.22
C PHE A 147 -6.07 -8.82 -1.57
N ALA A 148 -6.15 -10.12 -1.30
CA ALA A 148 -5.14 -11.09 -1.72
C ALA A 148 -5.04 -11.18 -3.26
N ALA A 149 -6.17 -11.23 -3.96
CA ALA A 149 -6.20 -11.23 -5.42
C ALA A 149 -5.62 -9.94 -6.03
N ALA A 150 -5.72 -8.82 -5.32
CA ALA A 150 -5.17 -7.52 -5.72
C ALA A 150 -3.64 -7.52 -5.84
N TRP A 151 -2.95 -8.50 -5.23
CA TRP A 151 -1.51 -8.70 -5.38
C TRP A 151 -1.13 -9.49 -6.64
N VAL A 152 -2.08 -10.23 -7.24
CA VAL A 152 -1.83 -11.10 -8.40
C VAL A 152 -1.57 -10.28 -9.66
N LEU A 153 -2.45 -9.30 -9.94
CA LEU A 153 -2.33 -8.44 -11.12
C LEU A 153 -0.99 -7.67 -11.15
N PRO A 154 -0.59 -6.99 -10.06
CA PRO A 154 0.74 -6.42 -9.95
C PRO A 154 1.87 -7.45 -10.06
N GLY A 155 1.70 -8.66 -9.51
CA GLY A 155 2.65 -9.78 -9.64
C GLY A 155 2.97 -10.15 -11.08
N LEU A 156 1.96 -10.12 -11.95
CA LEU A 156 2.10 -10.47 -13.37
C LEU A 156 2.66 -9.31 -14.20
N VAL A 157 2.22 -8.09 -13.93
CA VAL A 157 2.51 -6.92 -14.77
C VAL A 157 3.74 -6.15 -14.28
N GLY A 158 3.93 -6.05 -12.97
CA GLY A 158 4.95 -5.24 -12.31
C GLY A 158 6.39 -5.62 -12.72
N PRO A 159 6.80 -6.89 -12.56
CA PRO A 159 8.13 -7.34 -12.97
C PRO A 159 8.42 -7.11 -14.45
N ALA A 160 7.45 -7.37 -15.33
CA ALA A 160 7.62 -7.20 -16.78
C ALA A 160 7.81 -5.74 -17.19
N LEU A 161 6.99 -4.82 -16.63
CA LEU A 161 7.13 -3.38 -16.90
C LEU A 161 8.41 -2.81 -16.32
N ALA A 162 8.74 -3.16 -15.08
CA ALA A 162 9.96 -2.68 -14.44
C ALA A 162 11.23 -3.16 -15.16
N ALA A 163 11.25 -4.43 -15.59
CA ALA A 163 12.36 -4.98 -16.38
C ALA A 163 12.49 -4.32 -17.76
N ALA A 164 11.41 -3.84 -18.36
CA ALA A 164 11.46 -3.15 -19.66
C ALA A 164 11.97 -1.70 -19.56
N LEU A 165 11.95 -1.10 -18.37
CA LEU A 165 12.36 0.28 -18.12
C LEU A 165 13.80 0.42 -17.63
N VAL A 166 14.43 -0.70 -17.26
CA VAL A 166 15.77 -0.78 -16.69
C VAL A 166 16.77 -1.28 -17.72
#